data_AF-A0A3D8MUY3-F1
#
_entry.id   AF-A0A3D8MUY3-F1
#
_cell.length_a   1.000
_cell.length_b   1.000
_cell.length_c   1.000
_cell.angle_alpha   90.00
_cell.angle_beta   90.00
_cell.angle_gamma   90.00
#
_symmetry.space_group_name_H-M   'P 1'
#
loop_
_entity.id
_entity.type
_entity.pdbx_description
1 polymer ?
#
loop_
_entity_poly.entity_id
_entity_poly.type
_entity_poly.pdbx_seq_one_letter_code
_entity_poly.pdbx_strand_id
1 'polypeptide(L)' 'MVWGPNGDDPLYSFAICPCCGTEFGYEDFTLNAIHANRKRWLDKGAPWFKPEKKPAQWDLEEQLCKIPSEFR' A
#
# COMPACT_ATOMS: atom_id res chain seq x y z
N MET A 1 -17.03 8.59 -8.51
CA MET A 1 -17.71 7.39 -7.99
C MET A 1 -16.62 6.51 -7.41
N VAL A 2 -16.49 6.48 -6.09
CA VAL A 2 -15.68 5.49 -5.40
C VAL A 2 -16.62 4.31 -5.18
N TRP A 3 -16.33 3.18 -5.81
CA TRP A 3 -17.12 1.97 -5.58
C TRP A 3 -16.78 1.43 -4.19
N GLY A 4 -17.65 0.63 -3.58
CA GLY A 4 -17.48 0.12 -2.22
C GLY A 4 -18.72 0.39 -1.37
N PRO A 5 -19.04 -0.47 -0.39
CA PRO A 5 -20.32 -0.42 0.35
C PRO A 5 -20.57 0.91 1.06
N ASN A 6 -19.52 1.70 1.32
CA ASN A 6 -19.61 3.02 1.95
C ASN A 6 -18.93 4.15 1.15
N GLY A 7 -18.41 3.89 -0.06
CA GLY A 7 -17.69 4.90 -0.87
C GLY A 7 -16.34 5.38 -0.30
N ASP A 8 -15.89 4.83 0.83
CA ASP A 8 -14.62 5.15 1.50
C ASP A 8 -13.66 3.95 1.57
N ASP A 9 -14.00 2.85 0.89
CA ASP A 9 -13.15 1.67 0.91
C ASP A 9 -11.94 1.89 -0.02
N PRO A 10 -10.72 1.98 0.53
CA PRO A 10 -9.53 2.28 -0.27
C PRO A 10 -9.29 1.24 -1.36
N LEU A 11 -9.73 -0.01 -1.17
CA LEU A 11 -9.59 -1.12 -2.13
C LEU A 11 -10.34 -0.91 -3.44
N TYR A 12 -11.27 0.05 -3.51
CA TYR A 12 -12.11 0.28 -4.70
C TYR A 12 -11.94 1.68 -5.28
N SER A 13 -10.92 2.40 -4.82
CA SER A 13 -10.58 3.73 -5.31
C SER A 13 -9.78 3.69 -6.62
N PHE A 14 -9.18 2.54 -6.98
CA PHE A 14 -8.17 2.41 -8.04
C PHE A 14 -7.04 3.45 -7.91
N ALA A 15 -6.86 4.00 -6.70
CA ALA A 15 -5.86 5.00 -6.44
C ALA A 15 -4.50 4.32 -6.29
N ILE A 16 -3.46 5.02 -6.73
CA ILE A 16 -2.08 4.57 -6.60
C ILE A 16 -1.54 5.05 -5.27
N CYS A 17 -1.10 4.12 -4.42
CA CYS A 17 -0.47 4.43 -3.15
C CYS A 17 0.77 5.31 -3.39
N PRO A 18 0.84 6.53 -2.82
CA PRO A 18 2.00 7.43 -3.00
C PRO A 18 3.27 6.90 -2.33
N CYS A 19 3.14 5.93 -1.42
CA CYS A 19 4.26 5.28 -0.74
C CYS A 19 4.83 4.14 -1.60
N CYS A 20 4.11 3.04 -1.78
CA CYS A 20 4.63 1.84 -2.44
C CYS A 20 4.31 1.74 -3.94
N GLY A 21 3.42 2.59 -4.47
CA GLY A 21 3.02 2.59 -5.88
C GLY A 21 1.97 1.53 -6.23
N THR A 22 1.44 0.80 -5.25
CA THR A 22 0.39 -0.20 -5.46
C THR A 22 -0.92 0.45 -5.88
N GLU A 23 -1.54 -0.07 -6.94
CA GLU A 23 -2.89 0.29 -7.35
C GLU A 23 -3.95 -0.52 -6.59
N PHE A 24 -4.78 0.16 -5.81
CA PHE A 24 -5.81 -0.48 -4.98
C PHE A 24 -6.90 -1.14 -5.84
N GLY A 25 -7.30 -2.36 -5.47
CA GLY A 25 -8.31 -3.15 -6.18
C GLY A 25 -7.78 -3.91 -7.39
N TYR A 26 -6.52 -3.69 -7.77
CA TYR A 26 -5.88 -4.40 -8.88
C TYR A 26 -4.64 -5.15 -8.40
N GLU A 27 -3.64 -4.43 -7.91
CA GLU A 27 -2.37 -5.00 -7.49
C GLU A 27 -2.42 -5.60 -6.07
N ASP A 28 -3.45 -5.30 -5.29
CA ASP A 28 -3.67 -5.84 -3.95
C ASP A 28 -4.96 -6.68 -3.83
N PHE A 29 -5.57 -7.07 -4.95
CA PHE A 29 -6.84 -7.79 -4.98
C PHE A 29 -6.79 -9.19 -4.30
N THR A 30 -5.60 -9.75 -4.08
CA THR A 30 -5.42 -11.03 -3.38
C THR A 30 -4.32 -10.93 -2.33
N LEU A 31 -4.40 -11.74 -1.27
CA LEU A 31 -3.35 -11.84 -0.24
C LEU A 31 -1.98 -12.15 -0.83
N ASN A 32 -1.91 -13.05 -1.81
CA ASN A 32 -0.65 -13.37 -2.49
C ASN A 32 -0.07 -12.15 -3.23
N ALA A 33 -0.93 -11.36 -3.88
CA ALA A 33 -0.50 -10.14 -4.57
C ALA A 33 -0.01 -9.08 -3.57
N ILE A 34 -0.72 -8.90 -2.44
CA ILE A 34 -0.30 -8.02 -1.33
C ILE A 34 1.11 -8.40 -0.86
N HIS A 35 1.34 -9.67 -0.53
CA HIS A 35 2.64 -10.14 -0.03
C HIS A 35 3.74 -10.00 -1.09
N ALA A 36 3.46 -10.38 -2.35
CA ALA A 36 4.42 -10.28 -3.44
C ALA A 36 4.83 -8.82 -3.72
N ASN A 37 3.86 -7.91 -3.72
CA ASN A 37 4.11 -6.50 -4.00
C ASN A 37 4.87 -5.82 -2.86
N ARG A 38 4.51 -6.09 -1.60
CA ARG A 38 5.28 -5.60 -0.46
C ARG A 38 6.69 -6.14 -0.48
N LYS A 39 6.88 -7.44 -0.72
CA LYS A 39 8.22 -8.03 -0.82
C LYS A 39 9.05 -7.35 -1.91
N ARG A 40 8.49 -7.17 -3.11
CA ARG A 40 9.19 -6.47 -4.22
C ARG A 40 9.55 -5.03 -3.86
N TRP A 41 8.69 -4.33 -3.13
CA TRP A 41 8.94 -2.97 -2.67
C TRP A 41 10.06 -2.94 -1.61
N LEU A 42 10.03 -3.84 -0.63
CA LEU A 42 11.07 -3.97 0.40
C LEU A 42 12.43 -4.38 -0.18
N ASP A 43 12.45 -5.33 -1.12
CA ASP A 43 13.69 -5.79 -1.79
C ASP A 43 14.39 -4.64 -2.55
N LYS A 44 13.65 -3.60 -2.94
CA LYS A 44 14.19 -2.38 -3.57
C LYS A 44 14.59 -1.28 -2.58
N GLY A 45 14.51 -1.55 -1.27
CA GLY A 45 14.79 -0.57 -0.23
C GLY A 45 13.62 0.36 0.10
N ALA A 46 12.38 -0.10 -0.13
CA ALA A 46 11.16 0.66 0.17
C ALA A 46 11.11 2.08 -0.44
N PRO A 47 11.37 2.24 -1.76
CA PRO A 47 11.37 3.56 -2.38
C PRO A 47 9.98 4.17 -2.37
N TRP A 48 9.88 5.47 -2.11
CA TRP A 48 8.62 6.20 -2.20
C TRP A 48 8.26 6.46 -3.67
N PHE A 49 7.05 6.06 -4.07
CA PHE A 49 6.55 6.28 -5.43
C PHE A 49 6.38 7.78 -5.75
N LYS A 50 5.92 8.56 -4.77
CA LYS A 50 5.89 10.04 -4.81
C LYS A 50 6.71 10.60 -3.66
N PRO A 51 8.03 10.82 -3.84
CA PRO A 51 8.92 11.30 -2.79
C PRO A 51 8.44 12.61 -2.13
N GLU A 52 7.80 13.49 -2.89
CA GLU A 52 7.24 14.77 -2.42
C GLU A 52 6.04 14.61 -1.47
N LYS A 53 5.46 13.41 -1.39
CA LYS A 53 4.37 13.07 -0.45
C LYS A 53 4.88 12.36 0.81
N LYS A 54 6.19 12.10 0.92
CA LYS A 54 6.78 11.43 2.10
C LYS A 54 6.69 12.34 3.34
N PRO A 55 6.03 11.90 4.43
CA PRO A 55 6.03 12.64 5.68
C PRO A 55 7.44 12.75 6.28
N ALA A 56 7.74 13.87 6.92
CA ALA A 56 9.06 14.12 7.50
C ALA A 56 9.45 13.13 8.61
N GLN A 57 8.48 12.63 9.38
CA GLN A 57 8.67 11.68 10.48
C GLN A 57 8.22 10.27 10.10
N TRP A 58 8.24 9.94 8.81
CA TRP A 58 7.85 8.61 8.36
C TRP A 58 8.95 7.59 8.65
N ASP A 59 8.58 6.52 9.35
CA ASP A 59 9.44 5.38 9.66
C ASP A 59 8.90 4.08 9.01
N LEU A 60 9.81 3.30 8.44
CA LEU A 60 9.46 2.07 7.74
C LEU A 60 9.04 0.96 8.72
N GLU A 61 9.78 0.78 9.81
CA GLU A 61 9.53 -0.30 10.77
C GLU A 61 8.20 -0.07 11.51
N GLU A 62 7.93 1.18 11.90
CA GLU A 62 6.66 1.56 12.52
C GLU A 62 5.47 1.27 11.58
N GLN A 63 5.61 1.55 10.29
CA GLN A 63 4.57 1.21 9.31
C GLN A 63 4.36 -0.29 9.18
N LEU A 64 5.43 -1.08 9.08
CA LEU A 64 5.32 -2.53 8.95
C LEU A 64 4.71 -3.19 10.21
N CYS A 65 5.01 -2.65 11.39
CA CYS A 65 4.43 -3.11 12.66
C CYS A 65 2.91 -2.91 12.74
N LYS A 66 2.36 -1.90 12.04
CA LYS A 66 0.92 -1.62 12.02
C LYS A 66 0.14 -2.53 11.06
N ILE A 67 0.81 -3.36 10.26
CA ILE A 67 0.15 -4.26 9.33
C ILE A 67 -0.43 -5.46 10.11
N PRO A 68 -1.75 -5.73 9.99
CA PRO A 68 -2.37 -6.92 10.59
C PRO A 68 -1.68 -8.19 10.13
N SER A 69 -1.66 -9.23 10.98
CA SER A 69 -0.92 -10.46 10.71
C SER A 69 -1.36 -11.18 9.43
N GLU A 70 -2.63 -11.07 9.06
CA GLU A 70 -3.16 -11.67 7.83
C GLU A 70 -2.63 -11.01 6.54
N PHE A 71 -2.12 -9.78 6.64
CA PHE A 71 -1.63 -9.00 5.50
C PHE A 71 -0.13 -8.76 5.54
N ARG A 72 0.60 -9.30 6.53
CA ARG A 72 2.02 -9.02 6.77
C ARG A 72 2.89 -9.68 5.69
#